data_AF-A0A6A0GTB3-F1
#
_entry.id   AF-A0A6A0GTB3-F1
#
_cell.length_a   1.000
_cell.length_b   1.000
_cell.length_c   1.000
_cell.angle_alpha   90.00
_cell.angle_beta   90.00
_cell.angle_gamma   90.00
#
_symmetry.space_group_name_H-M   'P 1'
#
loop_
_entity.id
_entity.type
_entity.pdbx_description
1 polymer ?
#
loop_
_entity_poly.entity_id
_entity_poly.type
_entity_poly.pdbx_seq_one_letter_code
_entity_poly.pdbx_strand_id
1 'polypeptide(L)'
;MSAAQRLDEYRAEQEHFLRPSFGSISAFGPNGAIVHYNPTNATKLTITKDAPYLLDSGGQYFDGTTDVTRTLHFGAPTELQKEAYTRVLMGAVDLALLVFPKGTNDVNVDVITR
;
A
#
# COMPACT_ATOMS: atom_id res chain seq x y z
N MET A 1 3.28 -15.16 13.60
CA MET A 1 3.96 -14.38 12.56
C MET A 1 2.93 -13.52 11.84
N SER A 2 3.14 -12.21 11.72
CA SER A 2 2.25 -11.32 10.95
C SER A 2 2.66 -11.27 9.47
N ALA A 3 1.76 -10.81 8.60
CA ALA A 3 2.07 -10.63 7.19
C ALA A 3 3.18 -9.60 6.96
N ALA A 4 3.21 -8.50 7.72
CA ALA A 4 4.29 -7.52 7.69
C ALA A 4 5.65 -8.13 8.05
N GLN A 5 5.72 -8.90 9.15
CA GLN A 5 6.95 -9.59 9.56
C GLN A 5 7.45 -10.54 8.47
N ARG A 6 6.52 -11.29 7.85
CA ARG A 6 6.87 -12.22 6.78
C ARG A 6 7.39 -11.49 5.54
N LEU A 7 6.86 -10.31 5.21
CA LEU A 7 7.38 -9.51 4.10
C LEU A 7 8.78 -8.95 4.41
N ASP A 8 9.05 -8.54 5.65
CA ASP A 8 10.37 -8.08 6.05
C ASP A 8 11.41 -9.20 5.98
N GLU A 9 11.04 -10.45 6.31
CA GLU A 9 11.89 -11.63 6.09
C GLU A 9 12.23 -11.81 4.60
N TYR A 10 11.24 -11.72 3.70
CA TYR A 10 11.48 -11.82 2.26
C TYR A 10 12.36 -10.67 1.72
N ARG A 11 12.22 -9.46 2.27
CA ARG A 11 13.12 -8.35 1.92
C ARG A 11 14.55 -8.59 2.42
N ALA A 12 14.71 -9.18 3.60
CA ALA A 12 16.01 -9.52 4.16
C ALA A 12 16.77 -10.59 3.34
N GLU A 13 16.07 -11.35 2.51
CA GLU A 13 16.69 -12.28 1.55
C GLU A 13 17.23 -11.59 0.29
N GLN A 14 16.87 -10.33 0.03
CA GLN A 14 17.32 -9.59 -1.16
C GLN A 14 18.74 -9.03 -0.98
N GLU A 15 19.47 -8.94 -2.09
CA GLU A 15 20.78 -8.29 -2.13
C GLU A 15 20.67 -6.83 -1.65
N HIS A 16 21.72 -6.35 -0.98
CA HIS A 16 21.83 -4.99 -0.46
C HIS A 16 20.80 -4.56 0.61
N PHE A 17 19.93 -5.45 1.09
CA PHE A 17 18.95 -5.08 2.11
C PHE A 17 19.61 -4.62 3.42
N LEU A 18 19.11 -3.51 3.97
CA LEU A 18 19.57 -2.95 5.25
C LEU A 18 18.51 -3.09 6.33
N ARG A 19 17.29 -2.60 6.06
CA ARG A 19 16.17 -2.54 7.00
C ARG A 19 14.88 -2.11 6.29
N PRO A 20 13.70 -2.25 6.91
CA PRO A 20 12.49 -1.58 6.44
C PRO A 20 12.67 -0.06 6.37
N SER A 21 12.08 0.61 5.37
CA SER A 21 12.17 2.08 5.23
C SER A 21 11.24 2.83 6.17
N PHE A 22 10.15 2.19 6.61
CA PHE A 22 9.21 2.67 7.62
C PHE A 22 8.52 1.46 8.29
N GLY A 23 7.73 1.73 9.33
CA GLY A 23 6.91 0.69 9.95
C GLY A 23 5.74 0.29 9.05
N SER A 24 5.77 -0.93 8.51
CA SER A 24 4.77 -1.44 7.57
C SER A 24 3.33 -1.29 8.10
N ILE A 25 2.46 -0.68 7.31
CA ILE A 25 1.02 -0.61 7.57
C ILE A 25 0.42 -1.91 7.03
N SER A 26 0.09 -2.83 7.93
CA SER A 26 -0.57 -4.10 7.59
C SER A 26 -1.97 -4.12 8.20
N ALA A 27 -2.96 -3.70 7.41
CA ALA A 27 -4.30 -3.41 7.87
C ALA A 27 -5.35 -4.32 7.21
N PHE A 28 -6.23 -4.93 8.02
CA PHE A 28 -7.30 -5.79 7.55
C PHE A 28 -8.67 -5.21 7.90
N GLY A 29 -9.60 -5.25 6.94
CA GLY A 29 -10.97 -4.78 7.13
C GLY A 29 -11.03 -3.32 7.59
N PRO A 30 -11.78 -2.98 8.67
CA PRO A 30 -11.94 -1.60 9.14
C PRO A 30 -10.62 -0.88 9.46
N ASN A 31 -9.57 -1.61 9.83
CA ASN A 31 -8.26 -1.01 10.10
C ASN A 31 -7.66 -0.34 8.86
N GLY A 32 -8.04 -0.79 7.64
CA GLY A 32 -7.56 -0.20 6.38
C GLY A 32 -8.10 1.20 6.10
N ALA A 33 -9.13 1.66 6.82
CA ALA A 33 -9.63 3.03 6.73
C ALA A 33 -8.81 4.03 7.56
N ILE A 34 -7.91 3.56 8.43
CA ILE A 34 -7.03 4.40 9.22
C ILE A 34 -5.71 4.55 8.45
N VAL A 35 -5.48 5.72 7.85
CA VAL A 35 -4.40 5.97 6.88
C VAL A 35 -3.02 5.53 7.39
N HIS A 36 -2.65 5.92 8.62
CA HIS A 36 -1.40 5.50 9.26
C HIS A 36 -1.64 4.46 10.37
N TYR A 37 -2.38 3.38 10.04
CA TYR A 37 -2.63 2.30 10.98
C TYR A 37 -1.34 1.56 11.36
N ASN A 38 -1.09 1.41 12.66
CA ASN A 38 -0.01 0.58 13.17
C ASN A 38 -0.60 -0.56 14.03
N PRO A 39 -0.45 -1.84 13.63
CA PRO A 39 -1.03 -2.96 14.35
C PRO A 39 -0.40 -3.13 15.74
N THR A 40 -1.23 -3.19 16.78
CA THR A 40 -0.82 -3.54 18.14
C THR A 40 -1.38 -4.91 18.52
N ASN A 41 -0.92 -5.49 19.64
CA ASN A 41 -1.51 -6.72 20.15
C ASN A 41 -3.01 -6.59 20.48
N ALA A 42 -3.49 -5.38 20.78
CA ALA A 42 -4.90 -5.12 21.07
C ALA A 42 -5.75 -4.88 19.82
N THR A 43 -5.15 -4.35 18.74
CA THR A 43 -5.89 -3.87 17.55
C THR A 43 -5.69 -4.74 16.31
N LYS A 44 -4.72 -5.67 16.33
CA LYS A 44 -4.46 -6.56 15.19
C LYS A 44 -5.65 -7.48 14.94
N LEU A 45 -6.01 -7.63 13.67
CA LEU A 45 -7.04 -8.56 13.23
C LEU A 45 -6.40 -9.70 12.43
N THR A 46 -6.99 -10.88 12.52
CA THR A 46 -6.63 -12.02 11.67
C THR A 46 -7.09 -11.73 10.24
N ILE A 47 -6.20 -11.94 9.27
CA ILE A 47 -6.53 -11.81 7.85
C ILE A 47 -7.40 -12.99 7.45
N THR A 48 -8.62 -12.72 6.99
CA THR A 48 -9.57 -13.71 6.46
C THR A 48 -9.93 -13.38 5.00
N LYS A 49 -10.98 -14.02 4.46
CA LYS A 49 -11.47 -13.79 3.10
C LYS A 49 -12.61 -12.76 3.03
N ASP A 50 -13.03 -12.24 4.18
CA ASP A 50 -14.31 -11.52 4.30
C ASP A 50 -14.18 -10.01 4.11
N ALA A 51 -12.95 -9.49 4.01
CA ALA A 51 -12.70 -8.07 3.88
C ALA A 51 -11.38 -7.78 3.13
N PRO A 52 -11.18 -6.53 2.66
CA PRO A 52 -9.93 -6.10 2.07
C PRO A 52 -8.75 -6.16 3.05
N TYR A 53 -7.57 -6.42 2.51
CA TYR A 53 -6.28 -6.34 3.17
C TYR A 53 -5.41 -5.29 2.47
N LEU A 54 -4.95 -4.29 3.21
CA LEU A 54 -4.02 -3.25 2.75
C LEU A 54 -2.64 -3.50 3.35
N LEU A 55 -1.63 -3.49 2.51
CA LEU A 55 -0.23 -3.55 2.91
C LEU A 55 0.53 -2.40 2.27
N ASP A 56 0.98 -1.46 3.09
CA ASP A 56 1.90 -0.39 2.72
C ASP A 56 3.24 -0.61 3.40
N SER A 57 4.31 -0.69 2.62
CA SER A 57 5.60 -1.13 3.13
C SER A 57 6.74 -0.78 2.19
N GLY A 58 7.95 -0.73 2.73
CA GLY A 58 9.14 -0.42 1.95
C GLY A 58 10.42 -0.93 2.58
N GLY A 59 11.52 -0.87 1.82
CA GLY A 59 12.85 -1.28 2.25
C GLY A 59 13.92 -0.23 1.95
N GLN A 60 14.95 -0.20 2.78
CA GLN A 60 16.21 0.51 2.55
C GLN A 60 17.25 -0.48 2.07
N TYR A 61 17.94 -0.11 0.99
CA TYR A 61 18.99 -0.88 0.36
C TYR A 61 20.20 0.03 0.11
N PHE A 62 21.39 -0.54 -0.09
CA PHE A 62 22.57 0.27 -0.43
C PHE A 62 22.42 1.05 -1.75
N ASP A 63 21.55 0.58 -2.64
CA ASP A 63 21.29 1.12 -3.98
C ASP A 63 19.97 1.89 -4.09
N GLY A 64 19.17 1.97 -3.02
CA GLY A 64 17.95 2.79 -3.05
C GLY A 64 16.98 2.57 -1.90
N THR A 65 15.86 3.28 -1.98
CA THR A 65 14.72 3.18 -1.05
C THR A 65 13.47 2.80 -1.82
N THR A 66 12.69 1.87 -1.29
CA THR A 66 11.39 1.49 -1.85
C THR A 66 10.24 1.90 -0.94
N ASP A 67 9.09 2.15 -1.56
CA ASP A 67 7.82 2.45 -0.93
C ASP A 67 6.70 1.94 -1.86
N VAL A 68 5.81 1.10 -1.35
CA VAL A 68 4.75 0.47 -2.16
C VAL A 68 3.56 0.04 -1.32
N THR A 69 2.38 0.48 -1.76
CA THR A 69 1.09 0.03 -1.22
C THR A 69 0.38 -0.93 -2.19
N ARG A 70 -0.24 -1.99 -1.65
CA ARG A 70 -1.20 -2.84 -2.36
C ARG A 70 -2.42 -3.13 -1.50
N THR A 71 -3.59 -3.13 -2.13
CA THR A 71 -4.86 -3.55 -1.51
C THR A 71 -5.38 -4.79 -2.22
N LEU A 72 -5.67 -5.84 -1.44
CA LEU A 72 -6.04 -7.17 -1.90
C LEU A 72 -7.36 -7.59 -1.27
N HIS A 73 -8.07 -8.52 -1.90
CA HIS A 73 -9.21 -9.21 -1.31
C HIS A 73 -9.08 -10.72 -1.57
N PHE A 74 -9.13 -11.55 -0.51
CA PHE A 74 -8.89 -13.00 -0.64
C PHE A 74 -10.18 -13.83 -0.80
N GLY A 75 -11.35 -13.19 -0.74
CA GLY A 75 -12.65 -13.75 -1.09
C GLY A 75 -13.35 -12.94 -2.18
N ALA A 76 -14.67 -12.79 -2.10
CA ALA A 76 -15.45 -11.99 -3.02
C ALA A 76 -15.69 -10.56 -2.48
N PRO A 77 -15.12 -9.50 -3.10
CA PRO A 77 -15.38 -8.13 -2.66
C PRO A 77 -16.80 -7.69 -3.02
N THR A 78 -17.35 -6.77 -2.23
CA THR A 78 -18.65 -6.14 -2.51
C THR A 78 -18.56 -5.20 -3.71
N GLU A 79 -19.69 -4.87 -4.32
CA GLU A 79 -19.73 -3.91 -5.44
C GLU A 79 -19.16 -2.54 -5.04
N LEU A 80 -19.44 -2.07 -3.82
CA LEU A 80 -18.86 -0.82 -3.30
C LEU A 80 -17.33 -0.90 -3.17
N GLN A 81 -16.78 -2.03 -2.70
CA GLN A 81 -15.33 -2.21 -2.60
C GLN A 81 -14.67 -2.22 -3.98
N LYS A 82 -15.28 -2.89 -4.96
CA LYS A 82 -14.80 -2.91 -6.35
C LYS A 82 -14.84 -1.51 -6.96
N GLU A 83 -15.95 -0.79 -6.78
CA GLU A 83 -16.11 0.57 -7.29
C GLU A 83 -15.04 1.50 -6.71
N ALA A 84 -14.91 1.53 -5.37
CA ALA A 84 -13.92 2.36 -4.69
C ALA A 84 -12.49 2.03 -5.14
N TYR A 85 -12.12 0.74 -5.20
CA TYR A 85 -10.80 0.32 -5.67
C TYR A 85 -10.56 0.74 -7.13
N THR A 86 -11.56 0.57 -7.99
CA THR A 86 -11.44 0.90 -9.42
C THR A 86 -11.25 2.40 -9.62
N ARG A 87 -11.97 3.26 -8.87
CA ARG A 87 -11.78 4.72 -8.93
C ARG A 87 -10.36 5.13 -8.54
N VAL A 88 -9.81 4.55 -7.47
CA VAL A 88 -8.41 4.77 -7.06
C VAL A 88 -7.44 4.32 -8.15
N LEU A 89 -7.67 3.13 -8.74
CA LEU A 89 -6.83 2.61 -9.81
C LEU A 89 -6.86 3.51 -11.07
N MET A 90 -8.04 4.03 -11.43
CA MET A 90 -8.18 4.95 -12.57
C MET A 90 -7.31 6.20 -12.36
N GLY A 91 -7.42 6.87 -11.22
CA GLY A 91 -6.58 8.04 -10.92
C GLY A 91 -5.08 7.71 -10.94
N ALA A 92 -4.67 6.57 -10.38
CA ALA A 92 -3.27 6.14 -10.40
C ALA A 92 -2.75 5.89 -11.83
N VAL A 93 -3.55 5.27 -12.69
CA VAL A 93 -3.22 5.05 -14.11
C VAL A 93 -3.19 6.37 -14.88
N ASP A 94 -4.16 7.24 -14.66
CA ASP A 94 -4.27 8.53 -15.32
C ASP A 94 -3.05 9.41 -15.02
N LEU A 95 -2.61 9.46 -13.75
CA LEU A 95 -1.39 10.17 -13.38
C LEU A 95 -0.13 9.51 -13.94
N ALA A 96 -0.03 8.18 -13.90
CA ALA A 96 1.14 7.46 -14.41
C ALA A 96 1.34 7.62 -15.94
N LEU A 97 0.26 7.83 -16.68
CA LEU A 97 0.27 8.03 -18.12
C LEU A 97 0.23 9.51 -18.54
N LEU A 98 0.14 10.44 -17.59
CA LEU A 98 0.03 11.87 -17.85
C LEU A 98 1.28 12.40 -18.54
N VAL A 99 1.10 13.05 -19.69
CA VAL A 99 2.15 13.82 -20.35
C VAL A 99 1.99 15.29 -19.97
N PHE A 100 3.03 15.90 -19.40
CA PHE A 100 3.01 17.28 -18.93
C PHE A 100 4.30 18.03 -19.33
N PRO A 101 4.25 19.37 -19.50
CA PRO A 101 5.44 20.17 -19.79
C PRO A 101 6.49 20.09 -18.69
N LYS A 102 7.77 20.14 -19.07
CA LYS A 102 8.88 20.25 -18.12
C LYS A 102 8.69 21.46 -17.21
N GLY A 103 8.82 21.27 -15.90
CA GLY A 103 8.65 22.34 -14.90
C GLY A 103 7.22 22.49 -14.38
N THR A 104 6.28 21.64 -14.79
CA THR A 104 4.95 21.56 -14.16
C THR A 104 5.10 21.23 -12.67
N ASN A 105 4.43 22.03 -11.81
CA ASN A 105 4.39 21.81 -10.37
C ASN A 105 3.47 20.62 -10.04
N ASP A 106 3.84 19.82 -9.04
CA ASP A 106 3.11 18.63 -8.59
C ASP A 106 1.67 18.95 -8.14
N VAL A 107 1.46 20.08 -7.49
CA VAL A 107 0.12 20.56 -7.08
C VAL A 107 -0.83 20.72 -8.27
N ASN A 108 -0.30 21.00 -9.46
CA ASN A 108 -1.13 21.18 -10.66
C ASN A 108 -1.61 19.84 -11.25
N VAL A 109 -0.97 18.71 -10.91
CA VAL A 109 -1.35 17.39 -11.40
C VAL A 109 -2.06 16.52 -10.35
N ASP A 110 -2.05 16.94 -9.09
CA ASP A 110 -2.74 16.25 -7.98
C ASP A 110 -4.25 16.05 -8.24
N VAL A 111 -4.90 16.97 -8.95
CA VAL A 111 -6.33 16.87 -9.31
C VAL A 111 -6.65 15.63 -10.16
N ILE A 112 -5.66 15.07 -10.87
CA ILE A 112 -5.84 13.90 -11.74
C ILE A 112 -6.14 12.62 -10.95
N THR A 113 -5.72 12.56 -9.67
CA THR A 113 -5.89 11.37 -8.83
C THR A 113 -7.10 11.42 -7.88
N ARG A 114 -8.00 12.39 -8.05
CA ARG A 114 -9.10 12.66 -7.09
C ARG A 114 -10.46 12.10 -7.51
#